data_AF-A0A7S0R690-F1
#
_entry.id   AF-A0A7S0R690-F1
#
_cell.length_a   1.000
_cell.length_b   1.000
_cell.length_c   1.000
_cell.angle_alpha   90.00
_cell.angle_beta   90.00
_cell.angle_gamma   90.00
#
_symmetry.space_group_name_H-M   'P 1'
#
loop_
_entity.id
_entity.type
_entity.pdbx_description
1 polymer ?
#
loop_
_entity_poly.entity_id
_entity_poly.type
_entity_poly.pdbx_seq_one_letter_code
_entity_poly.pdbx_strand_id
1 'polypeptide(L)'
;TPASTGAAAAAQAGTQTTETGTVARPPPVRQELRLVVKADVSGSVDAVRVLVGELQSDHVDVKVLLAGVGPLTLNDVNLAAAAGGHLVAFNLGAQGLGASVGGAQRAEIDKAIANAKSQGVQLLTHNIIYHLMDQIRGLVEGAAPYVEVEEVVGRATVAATFPLS
;
A
#
# COMPACT_ATOMS: atom_id res chain seq x y z
N THR A 1 -36.78 67.67 22.82
CA THR A 1 -37.14 67.03 24.10
C THR A 1 -36.29 65.79 24.27
N PRO A 2 -35.48 65.72 25.35
CA PRO A 2 -34.40 64.74 25.57
C PRO A 2 -34.81 63.62 26.58
N ALA A 3 -34.03 62.53 26.62
CA ALA A 3 -33.68 61.67 27.79
C ALA A 3 -33.00 60.39 27.24
N SER A 4 -31.70 60.13 27.39
CA SER A 4 -30.93 59.75 28.61
C SER A 4 -31.58 58.55 29.33
N THR A 5 -30.92 57.42 29.60
CA THR A 5 -29.82 57.28 30.56
C THR A 5 -29.35 55.81 30.63
N GLY A 6 -28.04 55.59 30.92
CA GLY A 6 -27.52 54.37 31.58
C GLY A 6 -26.32 53.74 30.84
N ALA A 7 -25.07 54.20 30.98
CA ALA A 7 -24.15 54.23 32.13
C ALA A 7 -23.23 52.98 32.26
N ALA A 8 -21.93 53.29 32.46
CA ALA A 8 -20.82 52.49 33.05
C ALA A 8 -20.27 51.28 32.25
N ALA A 9 -19.01 51.23 31.80
CA ALA A 9 -17.69 51.31 32.46
C ALA A 9 -17.14 49.94 32.95
N ALA A 10 -15.99 49.57 32.35
CA ALA A 10 -14.85 48.78 32.85
C ALA A 10 -15.05 47.43 33.58
N ALA A 11 -14.40 46.37 33.10
CA ALA A 11 -13.42 45.56 33.86
C ALA A 11 -12.93 44.34 33.06
N GLN A 12 -11.66 44.03 33.22
CA GLN A 12 -10.94 42.88 32.67
C GLN A 12 -11.36 41.60 33.40
N ALA A 13 -11.47 40.48 32.69
CA ALA A 13 -11.33 39.15 33.27
C ALA A 13 -10.88 38.18 32.17
N GLY A 14 -9.70 37.60 32.37
CA GLY A 14 -9.14 36.61 31.47
C GLY A 14 -10.05 35.39 31.34
N THR A 15 -10.04 34.80 30.15
CA THR A 15 -10.37 33.39 30.01
C THR A 15 -9.36 32.83 29.03
N GLN A 16 -8.37 32.14 29.58
CA GLN A 16 -7.54 31.21 28.85
C GLN A 16 -8.50 30.23 28.18
N THR A 17 -8.66 30.35 26.87
CA THR A 17 -9.27 29.29 26.08
C THR A 17 -8.11 28.37 25.73
N THR A 18 -8.08 27.23 26.41
CA THR A 18 -7.27 26.07 26.04
C THR A 18 -7.54 25.73 24.58
N GLU A 19 -6.63 26.16 23.71
CA GLU A 19 -6.53 25.64 22.35
C GLU A 19 -5.93 24.24 22.47
N THR A 20 -6.79 23.27 22.78
CA THR A 20 -6.49 21.86 22.57
C THR A 20 -6.32 21.69 21.06
N GLY A 21 -5.09 21.92 20.58
CA GLY A 21 -4.66 21.61 19.24
C GLY A 21 -4.79 20.12 19.03
N THR A 22 -6.00 19.69 18.66
CA THR A 22 -6.22 18.39 18.04
C THR A 22 -5.55 18.51 16.70
N VAL A 23 -4.27 18.13 16.64
CA VAL A 23 -3.58 17.85 15.39
C VAL A 23 -4.42 16.78 14.71
N ALA A 24 -5.22 17.20 13.74
CA ALA A 24 -6.02 16.29 12.94
C ALA A 24 -5.02 15.34 12.29
N ARG A 25 -5.00 14.09 12.77
CA ARG A 25 -4.21 13.02 12.15
C ARG A 25 -4.60 13.02 10.67
N PRO A 26 -3.65 13.20 9.73
CA PRO A 26 -3.99 13.07 8.32
C PRO A 26 -4.67 11.71 8.13
N PRO A 27 -5.70 11.62 7.27
CA PRO A 27 -6.35 10.34 7.02
C PRO A 27 -5.26 9.31 6.67
N PRO A 28 -5.33 8.07 7.20
CA PRO A 28 -4.31 7.08 6.90
C PRO A 28 -4.23 6.96 5.38
N VAL A 29 -3.05 7.26 4.81
CA VAL A 29 -2.79 7.04 3.40
C VAL A 29 -2.82 5.54 3.20
N ARG A 30 -3.94 5.03 2.70
CA ARG A 30 -4.09 3.62 2.38
C ARG A 30 -3.33 3.35 1.09
N GLN A 31 -2.28 2.55 1.16
CA GLN A 31 -1.64 2.04 -0.04
C GLN A 31 -2.47 0.89 -0.59
N GLU A 32 -2.64 0.85 -1.91
CA GLU A 32 -3.31 -0.26 -2.59
C GLU A 32 -2.26 -1.13 -3.27
N LEU A 33 -2.10 -2.37 -2.82
CA LEU A 33 -1.30 -3.37 -3.51
C LEU A 33 -2.16 -4.06 -4.57
N ARG A 34 -1.87 -3.81 -5.83
CA ARG A 34 -2.64 -4.35 -6.96
C ARG A 34 -2.00 -5.60 -7.51
N LEU A 35 -2.77 -6.66 -7.66
CA LEU A 35 -2.28 -7.96 -8.10
C LEU A 35 -3.04 -8.46 -9.34
N VAL A 36 -2.30 -9.01 -10.30
CA VAL A 36 -2.85 -9.78 -11.42
C VAL A 36 -2.48 -11.24 -11.23
N VAL A 37 -3.47 -12.10 -11.07
CA VAL A 37 -3.29 -13.52 -10.72
C VAL A 37 -3.59 -14.40 -11.93
N LYS A 38 -2.64 -15.27 -12.26
CA LYS A 38 -2.79 -16.36 -13.23
C LYS A 38 -2.49 -17.69 -12.56
N ALA A 39 -3.38 -18.67 -12.75
CA ALA A 39 -3.14 -20.02 -12.29
C ALA A 39 -3.46 -21.07 -13.35
N ASP A 40 -3.06 -22.31 -13.11
CA ASP A 40 -3.34 -23.44 -14.02
C ASP A 40 -4.82 -23.88 -13.96
N VAL A 41 -5.42 -23.90 -12.76
CA VAL A 41 -6.81 -24.34 -12.53
C VAL A 41 -7.64 -23.27 -11.82
N SER A 42 -8.94 -23.23 -12.09
CA SER A 42 -9.87 -22.25 -11.50
C SER A 42 -9.91 -22.30 -9.97
N GLY A 43 -9.93 -23.51 -9.38
CA GLY A 43 -9.98 -23.66 -7.92
C GLY A 43 -8.80 -23.03 -7.19
N SER A 44 -7.62 -22.99 -7.83
CA SER A 44 -6.45 -22.32 -7.29
C SER A 44 -6.57 -20.79 -7.36
N VAL A 45 -7.20 -20.25 -8.40
CA VAL A 45 -7.46 -18.81 -8.52
C VAL A 45 -8.38 -18.34 -7.39
N ASP A 46 -9.45 -19.08 -7.13
CA ASP A 46 -10.38 -18.77 -6.04
C ASP A 46 -9.70 -18.90 -4.67
N ALA A 47 -8.92 -19.96 -4.45
CA ALA A 47 -8.17 -20.13 -3.21
C ALA A 47 -7.19 -18.97 -2.95
N VAL A 48 -6.42 -18.56 -3.96
CA VAL A 48 -5.51 -17.42 -3.85
C VAL A 48 -6.29 -16.14 -3.57
N ARG A 49 -7.42 -15.90 -4.25
CA ARG A 49 -8.22 -14.69 -4.06
C ARG A 49 -8.80 -14.58 -2.65
N VAL A 50 -9.28 -15.69 -2.07
CA VAL A 50 -9.79 -15.74 -0.70
C VAL A 50 -8.66 -15.41 0.29
N LEU A 51 -7.53 -16.10 0.18
CA LEU A 51 -6.42 -15.92 1.13
C LEU A 51 -5.77 -14.54 1.01
N VAL A 52 -5.66 -13.98 -0.20
CA VAL A 52 -5.18 -12.61 -0.41
C VAL A 52 -6.11 -11.60 0.26
N GLY A 53 -7.43 -11.85 0.25
CA GLY A 53 -8.40 -11.03 0.97
C GLY A 53 -8.21 -11.05 2.49
N GLU A 54 -7.75 -12.18 3.05
CA GLU A 54 -7.45 -12.26 4.48
C GLU A 54 -6.18 -11.50 4.88
N LEU A 55 -5.29 -11.16 3.93
CA LEU A 55 -4.06 -10.40 4.16
C LEU A 55 -4.26 -8.87 4.23
N GLN A 56 -5.50 -8.38 4.07
CA GLN A 56 -5.79 -6.95 4.14
C GLN A 56 -5.42 -6.37 5.52
N SER A 57 -4.76 -5.22 5.52
CA SER A 57 -4.32 -4.50 6.73
C SER A 57 -4.89 -3.08 6.74
N ASP A 58 -4.97 -2.44 7.91
CA ASP A 58 -5.52 -1.07 8.03
C ASP A 58 -4.81 -0.01 7.18
N HIS A 59 -3.54 -0.26 6.85
CA HIS A 59 -2.67 0.64 6.10
C HIS A 59 -2.47 0.25 4.63
N VAL A 60 -2.69 -1.03 4.28
CA VAL A 60 -2.46 -1.56 2.94
C VAL A 60 -3.64 -2.44 2.53
N ASP A 61 -4.34 -2.01 1.48
CA ASP A 61 -5.42 -2.77 0.86
C ASP A 61 -4.85 -3.62 -0.29
N VAL A 62 -5.16 -4.91 -0.32
CA VAL A 62 -4.72 -5.78 -1.41
C VAL A 62 -5.88 -6.04 -2.36
N LYS A 63 -5.72 -5.65 -3.62
CA LYS A 63 -6.77 -5.74 -4.64
C LYS A 63 -6.34 -6.58 -5.83
N VAL A 64 -7.12 -7.62 -6.12
CA VAL A 64 -6.95 -8.43 -7.33
C VAL A 64 -7.66 -7.74 -8.50
N LEU A 65 -6.90 -7.31 -9.50
CA LEU A 65 -7.42 -6.62 -10.69
C LEU A 65 -7.97 -7.60 -11.72
N LEU A 66 -7.22 -8.66 -11.97
CA LEU A 66 -7.54 -9.69 -12.94
C LEU A 66 -7.12 -11.03 -12.35
N ALA A 67 -8.01 -12.00 -12.49
CA ALA A 67 -7.85 -13.36 -12.01
C ALA A 67 -8.23 -14.28 -13.15
N GLY A 68 -7.26 -15.03 -13.68
CA GLY A 68 -7.45 -15.83 -14.89
C GLY A 68 -6.77 -17.19 -14.82
N VAL A 69 -7.24 -18.08 -15.68
CA VAL A 69 -6.68 -19.43 -15.80
C VAL A 69 -5.88 -19.51 -17.10
N GLY A 70 -4.73 -20.18 -17.07
CA GLY A 70 -3.87 -20.39 -18.24
C GLY A 70 -2.55 -19.61 -18.23
N PRO A 71 -1.79 -19.65 -19.34
CA PRO A 71 -0.46 -19.09 -19.42
C PRO A 71 -0.44 -17.56 -19.31
N LEU A 72 0.72 -17.02 -18.95
CA LEU A 72 0.95 -15.59 -18.86
C LEU A 72 0.96 -14.94 -20.25
N THR A 73 0.24 -13.83 -20.43
CA THR A 73 0.20 -13.09 -21.70
C THR A 73 0.75 -11.67 -21.55
N LEU A 74 1.10 -11.04 -22.69
CA LEU A 74 1.57 -9.65 -22.70
C LEU A 74 0.53 -8.65 -22.16
N ASN A 75 -0.75 -8.91 -22.39
CA ASN A 75 -1.83 -8.06 -21.89
C ASN A 75 -1.91 -8.05 -20.36
N ASP A 76 -1.65 -9.19 -19.72
CA ASP A 76 -1.62 -9.28 -18.26
C ASP A 76 -0.48 -8.43 -17.68
N VAL A 77 0.68 -8.41 -18.37
CA VAL A 77 1.84 -7.58 -17.99
C VAL A 77 1.55 -6.10 -18.16
N ASN A 78 1.02 -5.70 -19.31
CA ASN A 78 0.64 -4.31 -19.57
C ASN A 78 -0.42 -3.82 -18.57
N LEU A 79 -1.39 -4.66 -18.20
CA LEU A 79 -2.41 -4.31 -17.21
C LEU A 79 -1.78 -4.07 -15.83
N ALA A 80 -0.89 -4.96 -15.39
CA ALA A 80 -0.19 -4.78 -14.12
C ALA A 80 0.69 -3.53 -14.13
N ALA A 81 1.43 -3.27 -15.22
CA ALA A 81 2.26 -2.09 -15.35
C ALA A 81 1.46 -0.79 -15.34
N ALA A 82 0.37 -0.73 -16.11
CA ALA A 82 -0.51 0.44 -16.15
C ALA A 82 -1.14 0.71 -14.79
N ALA A 83 -1.41 -0.35 -14.02
CA ALA A 83 -1.99 -0.24 -12.69
C ALA A 83 -0.97 -0.05 -11.56
N GLY A 84 0.34 -0.16 -11.84
CA GLY A 84 1.41 -0.15 -10.83
C GLY A 84 1.39 -1.37 -9.90
N GLY A 85 0.92 -2.52 -10.39
CA GLY A 85 0.75 -3.74 -9.62
C GLY A 85 1.82 -4.81 -9.87
N HIS A 86 1.63 -5.97 -9.27
CA HIS A 86 2.49 -7.15 -9.43
C HIS A 86 1.76 -8.29 -10.14
N LEU A 87 2.51 -9.14 -10.86
CA LEU A 87 1.96 -10.38 -11.41
C LEU A 87 2.24 -11.55 -10.47
N VAL A 88 1.22 -12.40 -10.33
CA VAL A 88 1.26 -13.63 -9.55
C VAL A 88 0.95 -14.79 -10.48
N ALA A 89 1.91 -15.70 -10.61
CA ALA A 89 1.82 -16.96 -11.33
C ALA A 89 1.76 -18.12 -10.33
N PHE A 90 0.58 -18.72 -10.17
CA PHE A 90 0.34 -19.80 -9.21
C PHE A 90 0.20 -21.17 -9.90
N ASN A 91 1.07 -22.10 -9.55
CA ASN A 91 1.13 -23.46 -10.12
C ASN A 91 1.22 -23.48 -11.66
N LEU A 92 1.72 -22.40 -12.26
CA LEU A 92 2.07 -22.36 -13.67
C LEU A 92 3.40 -23.09 -13.82
N GLY A 93 3.34 -24.39 -14.14
CA GLY A 93 4.53 -25.22 -14.31
C GLY A 93 5.44 -24.74 -15.45
N ALA A 94 6.40 -25.57 -15.84
CA ALA A 94 7.30 -25.26 -16.97
C ALA A 94 6.53 -24.87 -18.25
N GLN A 95 5.29 -25.32 -18.43
CA GLN A 95 4.44 -24.87 -19.54
C GLN A 95 3.79 -23.49 -19.34
N GLY A 96 3.37 -23.13 -18.12
CA GLY A 96 2.79 -21.80 -17.87
C GLY A 96 3.85 -20.68 -17.82
N LEU A 97 5.10 -21.02 -17.47
CA LEU A 97 6.26 -20.10 -17.41
C LEU A 97 7.17 -20.16 -18.64
N GLY A 98 6.78 -20.88 -19.69
CA GLY A 98 7.51 -20.95 -20.95
C GLY A 98 8.51 -22.12 -21.05
N ALA A 99 9.16 -22.56 -19.97
CA ALA A 99 10.22 -23.58 -19.98
C ALA A 99 9.95 -24.91 -20.77
N SER A 100 8.72 -25.42 -20.90
CA SER A 100 8.38 -26.68 -21.61
C SER A 100 7.27 -26.57 -22.68
N VAL A 101 6.87 -25.36 -23.10
CA VAL A 101 5.91 -25.21 -24.21
C VAL A 101 6.65 -25.16 -25.54
N GLY A 102 6.22 -25.95 -26.53
CA GLY A 102 6.69 -25.82 -27.91
C GLY A 102 6.00 -24.66 -28.64
N GLY A 103 6.73 -23.99 -29.55
CA GLY A 103 6.15 -23.07 -30.53
C GLY A 103 5.79 -21.65 -30.03
N ALA A 104 4.73 -21.07 -30.60
CA ALA A 104 4.35 -19.65 -30.49
C ALA A 104 4.07 -19.16 -29.05
N GLN A 105 3.54 -20.02 -28.18
CA GLN A 105 3.24 -19.67 -26.78
C GLN A 105 4.50 -19.31 -25.98
N ARG A 106 5.63 -19.97 -26.27
CA ARG A 106 6.94 -19.67 -25.65
C ARG A 106 7.36 -18.23 -25.93
N ALA A 107 7.31 -17.84 -27.20
CA ALA A 107 7.72 -16.51 -27.63
C ALA A 107 6.86 -15.41 -27.00
N GLU A 108 5.58 -15.69 -26.74
CA GLU A 108 4.67 -14.74 -26.10
C GLU A 108 4.95 -14.60 -24.60
N ILE A 109 5.23 -15.70 -23.91
CA ILE A 109 5.61 -15.68 -22.49
C ILE A 109 7.00 -15.03 -22.31
N ASP A 110 7.98 -15.35 -23.15
CA ASP A 110 9.30 -14.73 -23.10
C ASP A 110 9.21 -13.20 -23.36
N LYS A 111 8.34 -12.78 -24.28
CA LYS A 111 8.02 -11.35 -24.49
C LYS A 111 7.35 -10.73 -23.27
N ALA A 112 6.39 -11.42 -22.65
CA ALA A 112 5.73 -10.94 -21.44
C ALA A 112 6.74 -10.75 -20.29
N ILE A 113 7.63 -11.71 -20.08
CA ILE A 113 8.69 -11.64 -19.05
C ILE A 113 9.69 -10.51 -19.36
N ALA A 114 10.12 -10.37 -20.62
CA ALA A 114 11.00 -9.29 -21.03
C ALA A 114 10.34 -7.91 -20.85
N ASN A 115 9.05 -7.81 -21.16
CA ASN A 115 8.28 -6.60 -20.98
C ASN A 115 8.08 -6.26 -19.50
N ALA A 116 7.79 -7.24 -18.65
CA ALA A 116 7.68 -7.05 -17.21
C ALA A 116 8.97 -6.48 -16.62
N LYS A 117 10.13 -7.02 -17.02
CA LYS A 117 11.45 -6.47 -16.64
C LYS A 117 11.65 -5.03 -17.14
N SER A 118 11.27 -4.75 -18.39
CA SER A 118 11.40 -3.42 -18.97
C SER A 118 10.49 -2.39 -18.29
N GLN A 119 9.33 -2.81 -17.79
CA GLN A 119 8.33 -1.94 -17.15
C GLN A 119 8.43 -1.94 -15.62
N GLY A 120 9.41 -2.64 -15.04
CA GLY A 120 9.63 -2.69 -13.59
C GLY A 120 8.56 -3.49 -12.83
N VAL A 121 7.81 -4.35 -13.52
CA VAL A 121 6.76 -5.16 -12.91
C VAL A 121 7.37 -6.42 -12.31
N GLN A 122 7.13 -6.65 -11.02
CA GLN A 122 7.56 -7.88 -10.35
C GLN A 122 6.66 -9.07 -10.74
N LEU A 123 7.31 -10.18 -11.09
CA LEU A 123 6.67 -11.46 -11.37
C LEU A 123 6.94 -12.44 -10.22
N LEU A 124 5.89 -12.76 -9.48
CA LEU A 124 5.91 -13.70 -8.35
C LEU A 124 5.47 -15.05 -8.88
N THR A 125 6.33 -16.06 -8.81
CA THR A 125 6.01 -17.42 -9.28
C THR A 125 6.13 -18.40 -8.14
N HIS A 126 5.02 -19.08 -7.83
CA HIS A 126 4.98 -20.10 -6.78
C HIS A 126 4.14 -21.28 -7.17
N ASN A 127 4.59 -22.46 -6.77
CA ASN A 127 3.86 -23.72 -6.86
C ASN A 127 3.12 -24.08 -5.55
N ILE A 128 3.52 -23.49 -4.42
CA ILE A 128 2.96 -23.76 -3.10
C ILE A 128 2.32 -22.48 -2.54
N ILE A 129 1.06 -22.58 -2.09
CA ILE A 129 0.24 -21.40 -1.74
C ILE A 129 0.75 -20.66 -0.51
N TYR A 130 1.32 -21.36 0.47
CA TYR A 130 1.88 -20.74 1.67
C TYR A 130 3.09 -19.86 1.36
N HIS A 131 3.96 -20.25 0.42
CA HIS A 131 5.09 -19.42 0.00
C HIS A 131 4.63 -18.17 -0.77
N LEU A 132 3.57 -18.30 -1.57
CA LEU A 132 2.96 -17.15 -2.22
C LEU A 132 2.40 -16.16 -1.20
N MET A 133 1.68 -16.65 -0.19
CA MET A 133 1.12 -15.84 0.89
C MET A 133 2.21 -15.08 1.64
N ASP A 134 3.29 -15.76 2.01
CA ASP A 134 4.42 -15.15 2.71
C ASP A 134 5.09 -14.05 1.88
N GLN A 135 5.29 -14.26 0.58
CA GLN A 135 5.83 -13.21 -0.29
C GLN A 135 4.88 -12.02 -0.45
N ILE A 136 3.57 -12.25 -0.60
CA ILE A 136 2.60 -11.15 -0.66
C ILE A 136 2.59 -10.38 0.67
N ARG A 137 2.71 -11.07 1.79
CA ARG A 137 2.85 -10.44 3.12
C ARG A 137 4.10 -9.55 3.18
N GLY A 138 5.23 -10.04 2.70
CA GLY A 138 6.46 -9.25 2.60
C GLY A 138 6.31 -8.00 1.72
N LEU A 139 5.53 -8.08 0.63
CA LEU A 139 5.21 -6.92 -0.21
C LEU A 139 4.30 -5.93 0.51
N VAL A 140 3.32 -6.42 1.28
CA VAL A 140 2.46 -5.58 2.12
C VAL A 140 3.28 -4.87 3.20
N GLU A 141 4.18 -5.58 3.86
CA GLU A 141 5.08 -5.03 4.88
C GLU A 141 6.06 -4.01 4.27
N GLY A 142 6.60 -4.27 3.08
CA GLY A 142 7.47 -3.34 2.37
C GLY A 142 6.74 -2.11 1.81
N ALA A 143 5.45 -2.23 1.50
CA ALA A 143 4.59 -1.12 1.06
C ALA A 143 4.02 -0.32 2.24
N ALA A 144 4.07 -0.86 3.46
CA ALA A 144 3.55 -0.17 4.63
C ALA A 144 4.33 1.13 4.88
N PRO A 145 3.64 2.28 5.04
CA PRO A 145 4.31 3.55 5.29
C PRO A 145 5.01 3.50 6.65
N TYR A 146 6.30 3.85 6.67
CA TYR A 146 7.05 4.04 7.91
C TYR A 146 6.45 5.23 8.67
N VAL A 147 5.97 4.99 9.90
CA VAL A 147 5.43 6.04 10.77
C VAL A 147 6.53 6.48 11.71
N GLU A 148 7.11 7.66 11.46
CA GLU A 148 7.98 8.32 12.42
C GLU A 148 7.12 8.85 13.58
N VAL A 149 7.38 8.34 14.78
CA VAL A 149 6.77 8.84 16.00
C VAL A 149 7.81 9.73 16.68
N GLU A 150 7.67 11.05 16.56
CA GLU A 150 8.43 11.98 17.38
C GLU A 150 7.93 11.89 18.84
N GLU A 151 8.73 11.26 19.70
CA GLU A 151 8.52 11.32 21.14
C GLU A 151 9.24 12.56 21.71
N VAL A 152 8.47 13.43 22.37
CA VAL A 152 9.05 14.59 23.07
C VAL A 152 9.77 14.10 24.32
N VAL A 153 11.09 13.89 24.22
CA VAL A 153 11.97 13.36 25.28
C VAL A 153 12.06 14.25 26.54
N GLY A 154 11.59 15.50 26.47
CA GLY A 154 11.50 16.37 27.64
C GLY A 154 11.29 17.83 27.28
N ARG A 155 10.67 18.57 28.20
CA ARG A 155 10.58 20.04 28.14
C ARG A 155 11.51 20.62 29.19
N ALA A 156 12.41 21.51 28.79
CA ALA A 156 13.30 22.21 29.70
C ALA A 156 13.00 23.71 29.68
N THR A 157 12.98 24.33 30.86
CA THR A 157 12.86 25.79 31.02
C THR A 157 14.25 26.35 31.31
N VAL A 158 14.71 27.30 30.50
CA VAL A 158 16.02 27.93 30.67
C VAL A 158 15.94 28.95 31.81
N ALA A 159 16.68 28.71 32.90
CA ALA A 159 16.68 29.59 34.07
C ALA A 159 17.69 30.75 33.97
N ALA A 160 18.85 30.52 33.35
CA ALA A 160 19.89 31.53 33.13
C ALA A 160 20.89 31.06 32.07
N THR A 161 21.44 32.00 31.30
CA THR A 161 22.49 31.75 30.29
C THR A 161 23.81 32.36 30.74
N PHE A 162 24.91 31.62 30.57
CA PHE A 162 26.25 32.09 30.91
C PHE A 162 27.17 32.09 29.67
N PRO A 163 27.92 33.19 29.41
CA PRO A 163 28.90 33.23 28.34
C PRO A 163 30.16 32.45 28.73
N LEU A 164 30.66 31.62 27.82
CA LEU A 164 31.92 30.89 28.00
C LEU A 164 33.05 31.73 27.39
N SER A 165 34.04 32.10 28.20
CA SER A 165 35.33 32.70 27.78
C SER A 165 36.45 31.68 27.84
#